data_AF-A0A918L286-F1
#
_entry.id   AF-A0A918L286-F1
#
_cell.length_a   1.000
_cell.length_b   1.000
_cell.length_c   1.000
_cell.angle_alpha   90.00
_cell.angle_beta   90.00
_cell.angle_gamma   90.00
#
_symmetry.space_group_name_H-M   'P 1'
#
loop_
_entity.id
_entity.type
_entity.pdbx_description
1 polymer ?
#
loop_
_entity_poly.entity_id
_entity_poly.type
_entity_poly.pdbx_seq_one_letter_code
_entity_poly.pdbx_strand_id
1 'polypeptide(L)'
;MSEAEVVRTVIARLVAQADETQTQLIHELARQAGYLWRCGNPACPDYNDRGRRYCQGCGWGRKGKPVGDVHPCMYTERRWTRLRRALLKHYAPDAPMPDAVVFDYWGGPGWRGAEVTEMYGGMTEAITDGFRDRARFEDIAAALDSLTKWSEPSYGEHIRVVLAP
;
A
#
# COMPACT_ATOMS: atom_id res chain seq x y z
N MET A 1 18.68 2.26 16.25
CA MET A 1 17.98 1.25 15.43
C MET A 1 16.53 1.29 15.81
N SER A 2 15.63 1.34 14.82
CA SER A 2 14.19 1.28 15.07
C SER A 2 13.77 -0.15 15.42
N GLU A 3 12.61 -0.32 16.06
CA GLU A 3 12.02 -1.63 16.33
C GLU A 3 11.88 -2.45 15.04
N ALA A 4 11.47 -1.81 13.94
CA ALA A 4 11.35 -2.44 12.63
C ALA A 4 12.69 -2.97 12.11
N GLU A 5 13.81 -2.26 12.30
CA GLU A 5 15.15 -2.72 11.91
C GLU A 5 15.62 -3.92 12.73
N VAL A 6 15.32 -3.92 14.04
CA VAL A 6 15.63 -5.04 14.94
C VAL A 6 14.87 -6.29 14.48
N VAL A 7 13.56 -6.18 14.26
CA VAL A 7 12.73 -7.33 13.85
C VAL A 7 13.16 -7.87 12.49
N ARG A 8 13.45 -6.99 11.52
CA ARG A 8 14.00 -7.41 10.20
C ARG A 8 15.29 -8.20 10.35
N THR A 9 16.19 -7.76 11.22
CA THR A 9 17.47 -8.45 11.48
C THR A 9 17.23 -9.83 12.10
N VAL A 10 16.28 -9.95 13.02
CA VAL A 10 15.91 -11.23 13.64
C VAL A 10 15.33 -12.19 12.60
N ILE A 11 14.36 -11.75 11.79
CA ILE A 11 13.76 -12.58 10.73
C ILE A 11 14.84 -13.07 9.76
N ALA A 12 15.71 -12.17 9.28
CA ALA A 12 16.78 -12.54 8.35
C ALA A 12 17.74 -13.59 8.94
N ARG A 13 18.07 -13.50 10.23
CA ARG A 13 18.91 -14.49 10.92
C ARG A 13 18.22 -15.84 11.06
N LEU A 14 16.93 -15.85 11.37
CA LEU A 14 16.15 -17.08 11.48
C LEU A 14 16.06 -17.79 10.12
N VAL A 15 15.75 -17.04 9.05
CA VAL A 15 15.68 -17.57 7.68
C VAL A 15 17.03 -18.11 7.20
N ALA A 16 18.14 -17.43 7.53
CA ALA A 16 19.48 -17.87 7.12
C ALA A 16 19.92 -19.22 7.72
N GLN A 17 19.22 -19.73 8.74
CA GLN A 17 19.49 -21.01 9.39
C GLN A 17 18.37 -22.04 9.16
N ALA A 18 17.31 -21.64 8.45
CA ALA A 18 16.12 -22.44 8.25
C ALA A 18 16.20 -23.24 6.96
N ASP A 19 15.58 -24.43 6.95
CA ASP A 19 15.23 -25.10 5.70
C ASP A 19 14.05 -24.39 4.99
N GLU A 20 13.64 -24.91 3.84
CA GLU A 20 12.55 -24.33 3.05
C GLU A 20 11.20 -24.32 3.78
N THR A 21 10.87 -25.39 4.50
CA THR A 21 9.59 -25.50 5.22
C THR A 21 9.57 -24.54 6.41
N GLN A 22 10.68 -24.48 7.15
CA GLN A 22 10.88 -23.55 8.25
C GLN A 22 10.86 -22.10 7.78
N THR A 23 11.48 -21.81 6.63
CA THR A 23 11.46 -20.46 6.02
C THR A 23 10.04 -20.01 5.71
N GLN A 24 9.23 -20.88 5.10
CA GLN A 24 7.82 -20.57 4.81
C GLN A 24 7.02 -20.30 6.08
N LEU A 25 7.23 -21.10 7.14
CA LEU A 25 6.56 -20.90 8.42
C LEU A 25 6.98 -19.58 9.09
N ILE A 26 8.28 -19.27 9.13
CA ILE A 26 8.81 -18.02 9.70
C ILE A 26 8.20 -16.82 8.98
N HIS A 27 8.16 -16.85 7.65
CA HIS A 27 7.57 -15.75 6.88
C HIS A 27 6.07 -15.59 7.13
N GLU A 28 5.32 -16.69 7.22
CA GLU A 28 3.88 -16.63 7.46
C GLU A 28 3.56 -16.12 8.88
N LEU A 29 4.31 -16.56 9.90
CA LEU A 29 4.16 -16.04 11.26
C LEU A 29 4.52 -14.54 11.34
N ALA A 30 5.63 -14.14 10.71
CA ALA A 30 6.03 -12.74 10.65
C ALA A 30 5.01 -11.89 9.88
N ARG A 31 4.33 -12.45 8.87
CA ARG A 31 3.22 -11.81 8.16
C ARG A 31 2.01 -11.63 9.06
N GLN A 32 1.57 -12.68 9.75
CA GLN A 32 0.43 -12.63 10.67
C GLN A 32 0.67 -11.64 11.82
N ALA A 33 1.90 -11.55 12.31
CA ALA A 33 2.32 -10.57 13.31
C ALA A 33 2.53 -9.14 12.74
N GLY A 34 2.41 -8.96 11.42
CA GLY A 34 2.45 -7.66 10.74
C GLY A 34 3.84 -7.11 10.42
N TYR A 35 4.89 -7.90 10.58
CA TYR A 35 6.27 -7.53 10.29
C TYR A 35 6.66 -7.73 8.82
N LEU A 36 6.03 -8.68 8.14
CA LEU A 36 6.18 -8.93 6.70
C LEU A 36 4.86 -8.83 5.96
N TRP A 37 4.93 -8.47 4.69
CA TRP A 37 3.78 -8.24 3.81
C TRP A 37 3.92 -9.11 2.58
N ARG A 38 2.87 -9.79 2.12
CA ARG A 38 2.96 -10.47 0.83
C ARG A 38 3.13 -9.45 -0.30
N CYS A 39 3.88 -9.83 -1.32
CA CYS A 39 3.92 -9.06 -2.55
C CYS A 39 2.50 -8.88 -3.12
N GLY A 40 2.19 -7.65 -3.52
CA GLY A 40 0.90 -7.29 -4.12
C GLY A 40 0.66 -7.93 -5.50
N ASN A 41 1.66 -8.60 -6.07
CA ASN A 41 1.45 -9.51 -7.20
C ASN A 41 1.05 -10.89 -6.65
N PRO A 42 -0.20 -11.37 -6.87
CA PRO A 42 -0.69 -12.63 -6.30
C PRO A 42 0.13 -13.86 -6.72
N ALA A 43 0.80 -13.80 -7.87
CA ALA A 43 1.65 -14.88 -8.37
C ALA A 43 3.08 -14.83 -7.81
N CYS A 44 3.44 -13.79 -7.06
CA CYS A 44 4.77 -13.62 -6.50
C CYS A 44 4.84 -14.24 -5.09
N PRO A 45 5.78 -15.15 -4.82
CA PRO A 45 5.93 -15.78 -3.51
C PRO A 45 6.65 -14.89 -2.48
N ASP A 46 7.16 -13.73 -2.90
CA ASP A 46 8.00 -12.89 -2.05
C ASP A 46 7.24 -12.24 -0.90
N TYR A 47 7.95 -12.12 0.22
CA TYR A 47 7.56 -11.29 1.35
C TYR A 47 8.37 -10.01 1.34
N ASN A 48 7.70 -8.90 1.59
CA ASN A 48 8.24 -7.57 1.67
C ASN A 48 8.29 -7.10 3.12
N ASP A 49 9.18 -6.15 3.40
CA ASP A 49 9.15 -5.44 4.67
C ASP A 49 7.82 -4.70 4.87
N ARG A 50 7.41 -4.52 6.13
CA ARG A 50 6.32 -3.59 6.46
C ARG A 50 6.54 -2.26 5.78
N GLY A 51 5.49 -1.75 5.14
CA GLY A 51 5.62 -0.51 4.39
C GLY A 51 6.00 -0.70 2.92
N ARG A 52 6.14 -1.92 2.38
CA ARG A 52 6.41 -2.17 0.96
C ARG A 52 5.39 -3.12 0.34
N ARG A 53 4.63 -2.63 -0.64
CA ARG A 53 3.59 -3.43 -1.30
C ARG A 53 4.14 -4.41 -2.35
N TYR A 54 5.16 -4.03 -3.11
CA TYR A 54 5.76 -4.90 -4.13
C TYR A 54 7.23 -5.16 -3.84
N CYS A 55 7.69 -6.36 -4.19
CA CYS A 55 9.11 -6.68 -4.17
C CYS A 55 9.85 -5.92 -5.28
N GLN A 56 11.17 -5.97 -5.28
CA GLN A 56 11.98 -5.31 -6.31
C GLN A 56 11.70 -5.83 -7.74
N GLY A 57 11.21 -7.06 -7.88
CA GLY A 57 10.83 -7.62 -9.19
C GLY A 57 9.45 -7.16 -9.66
N CYS A 58 8.44 -7.26 -8.80
CA CYS A 58 7.05 -6.96 -9.16
C CYS A 58 6.68 -5.47 -9.07
N GLY A 59 7.54 -4.66 -8.45
CA GLY A 59 7.29 -3.24 -8.22
C GLY A 59 7.46 -2.37 -9.46
N TRP A 60 7.46 -2.92 -10.69
CA TRP A 60 7.73 -2.18 -11.92
C TRP A 60 6.73 -2.51 -13.04
N GLY A 61 6.26 -1.49 -13.74
CA GLY A 61 5.24 -1.55 -14.76
C GLY A 61 5.83 -1.56 -16.17
N ARG A 62 4.97 -1.51 -17.19
CA ARG A 62 5.31 -1.73 -18.61
C ARG A 62 6.29 -0.72 -19.26
N LYS A 63 6.84 0.22 -18.49
CA LYS A 63 7.83 1.23 -18.92
C LYS A 63 8.94 1.43 -17.87
N GLY A 64 9.16 0.47 -16.97
CA GLY A 64 10.08 0.64 -15.85
C GLY A 64 9.63 1.73 -14.87
N LYS A 65 8.33 2.06 -14.85
CA LYS A 65 7.76 2.92 -13.81
C LYS A 65 7.48 2.09 -12.57
N PRO A 66 7.81 2.54 -11.37
CA PRO A 66 7.46 1.82 -10.16
C PRO A 66 5.93 1.69 -10.05
N VAL A 67 5.44 0.48 -9.78
CA VAL A 67 4.01 0.18 -9.68
C VAL A 67 3.52 0.67 -8.31
N GLY A 68 4.34 0.59 -7.25
CA GLY A 68 4.02 1.14 -5.92
C GLY A 68 5.21 1.77 -5.18
N ASP A 69 4.95 2.83 -4.41
CA ASP A 69 5.79 3.50 -3.39
C ASP A 69 7.29 3.73 -3.67
N VAL A 70 7.68 4.19 -4.86
CA VAL A 70 9.10 4.54 -5.10
C VAL A 70 9.35 6.01 -5.41
N HIS A 71 8.44 6.96 -5.13
CA HIS A 71 8.84 8.39 -5.18
C HIS A 71 8.31 9.16 -3.94
N PRO A 72 9.06 9.17 -2.83
CA PRO A 72 8.83 10.08 -1.71
C PRO A 72 8.71 11.55 -2.15
N CYS A 73 9.47 11.93 -3.18
CA CYS A 73 9.43 13.25 -3.82
C CYS A 73 8.10 13.56 -4.53
N MET A 74 7.29 12.56 -4.89
CA MET A 74 5.92 12.82 -5.35
C MET A 74 4.98 13.13 -4.18
N TYR A 75 5.15 12.54 -2.99
CA TYR A 75 4.31 12.89 -1.82
C TYR A 75 4.56 14.31 -1.29
N THR A 76 5.71 14.92 -1.61
CA THR A 76 5.96 16.34 -1.37
C THR A 76 5.24 17.25 -2.36
N GLU A 77 4.71 16.74 -3.47
CA GLU A 77 3.82 17.53 -4.31
C GLU A 77 2.47 17.74 -3.62
N ARG A 78 2.02 18.99 -3.63
CA ARG A 78 0.81 19.49 -2.96
C ARG A 78 -0.44 18.63 -3.20
N ARG A 79 -0.54 17.96 -4.35
CA ARG A 79 -1.69 17.12 -4.74
C ARG A 79 -1.73 15.79 -3.97
N TRP A 80 -0.60 15.12 -3.83
CA TRP A 80 -0.48 13.90 -3.03
C TRP A 80 -0.68 14.17 -1.55
N THR A 81 -0.14 15.29 -1.06
CA THR A 81 -0.37 15.76 0.31
C THR A 81 -1.87 15.98 0.59
N ARG A 82 -2.64 16.45 -0.40
CA ARG A 82 -4.10 16.64 -0.26
C ARG A 82 -4.83 15.32 -0.08
N LEU A 83 -4.52 14.30 -0.88
CA LEU A 83 -5.11 12.97 -0.73
C LEU A 83 -4.77 12.37 0.64
N ARG A 84 -3.50 12.43 1.04
CA ARG A 84 -3.07 11.94 2.36
C ARG A 84 -3.81 12.64 3.51
N ARG A 85 -3.98 13.96 3.45
CA ARG A 85 -4.71 14.71 4.47
C ARG A 85 -6.19 14.33 4.52
N ALA A 86 -6.83 14.13 3.38
CA ALA A 86 -8.22 13.71 3.31
C ALA A 86 -8.41 12.32 3.93
N LEU A 87 -7.51 11.39 3.65
CA LEU A 87 -7.50 10.06 4.26
C LEU A 87 -7.25 10.13 5.77
N LEU A 88 -6.24 10.87 6.23
CA LEU A 88 -5.99 11.05 7.67
C LEU A 88 -7.22 11.61 8.40
N LYS A 89 -7.90 12.60 7.81
CA LYS A 89 -9.14 13.15 8.37
C LYS A 89 -10.26 12.11 8.42
N HIS A 90 -10.36 11.26 7.41
CA HIS A 90 -11.37 10.20 7.35
C HIS A 90 -11.19 9.14 8.43
N TYR A 91 -9.95 8.71 8.71
CA TYR A 91 -9.64 7.68 9.71
C TYR A 91 -9.45 8.21 11.13
N ALA A 92 -9.26 9.52 11.31
CA ALA A 92 -9.05 10.16 12.62
C ALA A 92 -10.15 9.98 13.70
N PRO A 93 -11.44 9.69 13.41
CA PRO A 93 -12.45 9.73 14.45
C PRO A 93 -12.46 8.54 15.44
N ASP A 94 -12.53 7.27 15.00
CA ASP A 94 -12.92 6.17 15.93
C ASP A 94 -12.45 4.75 15.52
N ALA A 95 -11.48 4.62 14.61
CA ALA A 95 -11.04 3.32 14.08
C ALA A 95 -9.51 3.14 14.18
N PRO A 96 -9.00 1.88 14.21
CA PRO A 96 -7.59 1.66 13.95
C PRO A 96 -7.21 2.32 12.63
N MET A 97 -6.19 3.19 12.66
CA MET A 97 -5.71 3.86 11.45
C MET A 97 -4.91 2.84 10.63
N PRO A 98 -5.23 2.63 9.33
CA PRO A 98 -4.43 1.75 8.49
C PRO A 98 -3.02 2.33 8.31
N ASP A 99 -2.03 1.46 8.16
CA ASP A 99 -0.66 1.83 7.83
C ASP A 99 -0.61 2.56 6.47
N ALA A 100 -1.40 2.07 5.52
CA ALA A 100 -1.53 2.66 4.20
C ALA A 100 -2.89 2.36 3.57
N VAL A 101 -3.29 3.19 2.62
CA VAL A 101 -4.44 2.98 1.75
C VAL A 101 -3.98 2.89 0.31
N VAL A 102 -4.50 1.91 -0.40
CA VAL A 102 -4.11 1.57 -1.76
C VAL A 102 -5.28 1.76 -2.70
N PHE A 103 -5.03 2.34 -3.87
CA PHE A 103 -5.99 2.51 -4.95
C PHE A 103 -5.48 1.76 -6.18
N ASP A 104 -6.11 0.65 -6.55
CA ASP A 104 -5.79 -0.15 -7.73
C ASP A 104 -6.70 0.19 -8.89
N TYR A 105 -6.12 0.65 -10.00
CA TYR A 105 -6.90 1.05 -11.17
C TYR A 105 -6.98 -0.07 -12.21
N TRP A 106 -8.15 -0.68 -12.33
CA TRP A 106 -8.48 -1.68 -13.33
C TRP A 106 -9.42 -1.16 -14.43
N GLY A 107 -9.62 0.16 -14.48
CA GLY A 107 -10.55 0.83 -15.40
C GLY A 107 -11.64 1.61 -14.67
N GLY A 108 -12.16 2.66 -15.31
CA GLY A 108 -13.21 3.52 -14.76
C GLY A 108 -12.90 5.01 -14.90
N PRO A 109 -13.66 5.89 -14.23
CA PRO A 109 -13.48 7.34 -14.32
C PRO A 109 -12.27 7.81 -13.49
N GLY A 110 -11.06 7.55 -14.00
CA GLY A 110 -9.80 7.92 -13.36
C GLY A 110 -9.60 7.26 -11.99
N TRP A 111 -8.84 7.91 -11.11
CA TRP A 111 -8.51 7.37 -9.78
C TRP A 111 -9.72 7.17 -8.86
N ARG A 112 -10.88 7.77 -9.17
CA ARG A 112 -12.14 7.50 -8.45
C ARG A 112 -12.74 6.13 -8.79
N GLY A 113 -12.40 5.56 -9.94
CA GLY A 113 -12.84 4.23 -10.33
C GLY A 113 -12.08 3.10 -9.63
N ALA A 114 -10.92 3.42 -9.04
CA ALA A 114 -10.02 2.45 -8.46
C ALA A 114 -10.69 1.61 -7.35
N GLU A 115 -10.30 0.34 -7.29
CA GLU A 115 -10.57 -0.51 -6.14
C GLU A 115 -9.68 -0.07 -4.99
N VAL A 116 -10.19 -0.12 -3.77
CA VAL A 116 -9.49 0.44 -2.61
C VAL A 116 -9.26 -0.61 -1.55
N THR A 117 -8.03 -0.68 -1.04
CA THR A 117 -7.62 -1.61 0.00
C THR A 117 -6.93 -0.87 1.14
N GLU A 118 -7.36 -1.13 2.37
CA GLU A 118 -6.69 -0.72 3.61
C GLU A 118 -5.64 -1.74 4.01
N MET A 119 -4.52 -1.27 4.54
CA MET A 119 -3.41 -2.14 4.95
C MET A 119 -3.11 -1.93 6.44
N TYR A 120 -3.14 -3.01 7.22
CA TYR A 120 -2.92 -3.05 8.67
C TYR A 120 -1.82 -4.05 8.99
N GLY A 121 -0.56 -3.62 8.96
CA GLY A 121 0.56 -4.55 8.96
C GLY A 121 0.36 -5.60 7.84
N GLY A 122 0.48 -6.88 8.18
CA GLY A 122 0.37 -7.98 7.22
C GLY A 122 -1.07 -8.39 6.88
N MET A 123 -2.06 -7.64 7.35
CA MET A 123 -3.48 -7.80 7.01
C MET A 123 -3.94 -6.71 6.05
N THR A 124 -4.92 -7.04 5.22
CA THR A 124 -5.51 -6.11 4.25
C THR A 124 -7.02 -6.26 4.23
N GLU A 125 -7.73 -5.14 4.12
CA GLU A 125 -9.20 -5.11 4.05
C GLU A 125 -9.64 -4.32 2.82
N ALA A 126 -10.53 -4.91 2.01
CA ALA A 126 -11.07 -4.21 0.84
C ALA A 126 -12.19 -3.24 1.28
N ILE A 127 -12.14 -2.00 0.79
CA ILE A 127 -13.22 -1.03 1.00
C ILE A 127 -14.27 -1.25 -0.09
N THR A 128 -15.42 -1.82 0.29
CA THR A 128 -16.56 -1.96 -0.61
C THR A 128 -16.95 -0.59 -1.19
N ASP A 129 -17.16 -0.54 -2.51
CA ASP A 129 -17.44 0.68 -3.27
C ASP A 129 -16.36 1.78 -3.23
N GLY A 130 -15.18 1.51 -2.67
CA GLY A 130 -13.95 2.30 -2.80
C GLY A 130 -14.11 3.81 -2.93
N PHE A 131 -14.43 4.52 -1.84
CA PHE A 131 -14.64 5.98 -1.80
C PHE A 131 -15.46 6.61 -2.96
N ARG A 132 -16.29 5.83 -3.68
CA ARG A 132 -17.01 6.30 -4.88
C ARG A 132 -18.17 7.24 -4.54
N ASP A 133 -18.74 7.13 -3.35
CA ASP A 133 -19.77 8.05 -2.87
C ASP A 133 -19.18 9.44 -2.61
N ARG A 134 -19.39 10.35 -3.57
CA ARG A 134 -18.89 11.71 -3.50
C ARG A 134 -19.46 12.51 -2.33
N ALA A 135 -20.72 12.29 -1.97
CA ALA A 135 -21.36 13.04 -0.89
C ALA A 135 -20.76 12.63 0.46
N ARG A 136 -20.46 11.34 0.62
CA ARG A 136 -19.83 10.81 1.83
C ARG A 136 -18.33 11.09 1.93
N PHE A 137 -17.61 11.09 0.81
CA PHE A 137 -16.15 11.17 0.76
C PHE A 137 -15.65 12.40 0.00
N GLU A 138 -16.32 13.55 0.15
CA GLU A 138 -16.08 14.76 -0.65
C GLU A 138 -14.59 15.15 -0.76
N ASP A 139 -13.88 15.21 0.37
CA ASP A 139 -12.47 15.60 0.44
C ASP A 139 -11.56 14.61 -0.32
N ILE A 140 -11.84 13.30 -0.19
CA ILE A 140 -11.08 12.23 -0.87
C ILE A 140 -11.38 12.26 -2.36
N ALA A 141 -12.66 12.33 -2.73
CA ALA A 141 -13.10 12.39 -4.12
C ALA A 141 -12.51 13.60 -4.85
N ALA A 142 -12.51 14.78 -4.22
CA ALA A 142 -11.90 15.98 -4.78
C ALA A 142 -10.37 15.85 -4.97
N ALA A 143 -9.69 15.14 -4.07
CA ALA A 143 -8.26 14.86 -4.21
C ALA A 143 -7.97 13.89 -5.37
N LEU A 144 -8.74 12.80 -5.50
CA LEU A 144 -8.61 11.82 -6.59
C LEU A 144 -8.94 12.43 -7.96
N ASP A 145 -9.96 13.30 -8.05
CA ASP A 145 -10.27 14.05 -9.27
C ASP A 145 -9.10 14.97 -9.66
N SER A 146 -8.51 15.66 -8.69
CA SER A 146 -7.36 16.52 -8.94
C SER A 146 -6.12 15.75 -9.38
N LEU A 147 -5.91 14.54 -8.85
CA LEU A 147 -4.81 13.66 -9.27
C LEU A 147 -5.05 13.15 -10.69
N THR A 148 -6.27 12.73 -11.01
CA THR A 148 -6.64 12.23 -12.35
C THR A 148 -6.38 13.28 -13.43
N LYS A 149 -6.73 14.56 -13.20
CA LYS A 149 -6.47 15.65 -14.15
C LYS A 149 -4.98 15.88 -14.42
N TRP A 150 -4.11 15.52 -13.47
CA TRP A 150 -2.68 15.72 -13.58
C TRP A 150 -1.96 14.50 -14.13
N SER A 151 -2.33 13.32 -13.64
CA SER A 151 -1.81 12.03 -14.04
C SER A 151 -2.97 11.05 -14.08
N GLU A 152 -3.58 10.94 -15.25
CA GLU A 152 -4.63 9.97 -15.52
C GLU A 152 -4.07 8.54 -15.35
N PRO A 153 -4.76 7.66 -14.60
CA PRO A 153 -4.28 6.30 -14.39
C PRO A 153 -4.35 5.48 -15.68
N SER A 154 -3.36 4.61 -15.86
CA SER A 154 -3.41 3.53 -16.85
C SER A 154 -3.82 2.21 -16.19
N TYR A 155 -4.44 1.30 -16.95
CA TYR A 155 -4.82 -0.02 -16.46
C TYR A 155 -3.65 -0.74 -15.78
N GLY A 156 -3.88 -1.24 -14.56
CA GLY A 156 -2.89 -1.91 -13.72
C GLY A 156 -1.96 -0.97 -12.95
N GLU A 157 -2.15 0.34 -13.05
CA GLU A 157 -1.48 1.29 -12.15
C GLU A 157 -2.18 1.32 -10.79
N HIS A 158 -1.41 1.67 -9.77
CA HIS A 158 -1.98 1.90 -8.44
C HIS A 158 -1.28 3.05 -7.72
N ILE A 159 -1.96 3.53 -6.70
CA ILE A 159 -1.46 4.49 -5.74
C ILE A 159 -1.41 3.80 -4.39
N ARG A 160 -0.37 4.05 -3.61
CA ARG A 160 -0.39 3.75 -2.19
C ARG A 160 -0.06 4.99 -1.39
N VAL A 161 -0.87 5.25 -0.36
CA VAL A 161 -0.78 6.43 0.49
C VAL A 161 -0.51 5.97 1.90
N VAL A 162 0.72 6.18 2.37
CA VAL A 162 1.15 5.83 3.72
C VAL A 162 0.56 6.82 4.73
N LEU A 163 -0.11 6.32 5.76
CA LEU A 163 -0.75 7.13 6.80
C LEU A 163 0.01 7.04 8.13
N ALA A 164 0.41 5.84 8.55
CA ALA A 164 1.24 5.64 9.73
C ALA A 164 2.73 5.95 9.44
N PRO A 165 3.47 6.56 10.39
CA PRO A 165 4.89 6.87 10.25
C PRO A 165 5.79 5.63 10.27
#